data_AF-A0AAE4BP98-F1
#
_entry.id   AF-A0AAE4BP98-F1
#
_cell.length_a   1.000
_cell.length_b   1.000
_cell.length_c   1.000
_cell.angle_alpha   90.00
_cell.angle_beta   90.00
_cell.angle_gamma   90.00
#
_symmetry.space_group_name_H-M   'P 1'
#
loop_
_entity.id
_entity.type
_entity.pdbx_description
1 polymer ?
#
loop_
_entity_poly.entity_id
_entity_poly.type
_entity_poly.pdbx_seq_one_letter_code
_entity_poly.pdbx_strand_id
1 'polypeptide(L)'
;MNGPSLLNLLRNGDIEPLHAHLTDLQAQFEAGQISEGDLLRAFRAFQTSDLTLGEGFQKWTEAHPGTYAPHVALAGWFLGRGWEARGGHTSNRVSDQGWRSLDHFLTQADGCARHAATLTDNPLAAWNVIGLASNTRGCQLSLHDVQNQQYPDWFTRAVQDNPGTLALRRVMLLHLRTEWGGGEEHMLTFVRQQQDAGLLGQSDIQRLWAAFHSHVAHHAQHFSQDHALAVERARIAAELDPLQSEQLLIALTGANASPSERLDALRRYLPAAQQENSVPSGNFGWAVLKAGDWIKPELPRITALLASAAQDGDADSAVLLGHMQLVHPAWGTQSARAVLEIARDQGHTAAAETLAYLSEHTSAPVEQRRADILKAADLLSGEMSWHVYQQFPEFQRQFNLEPRQRFKYLHRAADGGENDARFELARQLRAGNVELGEDGVLRPVDTQPIQASLEYARHLLERAAMTDHGPSRKALKSAQEKDWQEVTARRLKSKAVRARQLTPKDETDSRPFRVPWFLIAALIFGVFRACSHMNDSSTAALLDPVQRIEQREVSAEQQRLIERVAAGELQPVFEKDGVHFEPVTPKSP
;
A
#
# COMPACT_ATOMS: atom_id res chain seq x y z
N MET A 1 -16.86 25.96 0.53
CA MET A 1 -18.17 25.28 0.72
C MET A 1 -17.93 23.81 0.46
N ASN A 2 -18.10 22.95 1.46
CA ASN A 2 -17.94 21.51 1.26
C ASN A 2 -19.16 21.02 0.49
N GLY A 3 -19.01 20.85 -0.82
CA GLY A 3 -20.02 20.19 -1.64
C GLY A 3 -20.29 18.77 -1.10
N PRO A 4 -21.43 18.16 -1.48
CA PRO A 4 -21.70 16.77 -1.13
C PRO A 4 -20.54 15.88 -1.59
N SER A 5 -20.10 14.95 -0.74
CA SER A 5 -19.07 13.97 -1.10
C SER A 5 -19.51 13.19 -2.35
N LEU A 6 -18.66 13.17 -3.38
CA LEU A 6 -18.94 12.51 -4.66
C LEU A 6 -19.23 11.00 -4.48
N LEU A 7 -18.51 10.37 -3.54
CA LEU A 7 -18.73 8.97 -3.18
C LEU A 7 -20.07 8.76 -2.50
N ASN A 8 -20.55 9.72 -1.70
CA ASN A 8 -21.87 9.63 -1.07
C ASN A 8 -23.00 9.75 -2.11
N LEU A 9 -22.86 10.63 -3.10
CA LEU A 9 -23.82 10.71 -4.22
C LEU A 9 -23.90 9.38 -4.98
N LEU A 10 -22.74 8.81 -5.31
CA LEU A 10 -22.68 7.51 -5.98
C LEU A 10 -23.31 6.40 -5.13
N ARG A 11 -22.98 6.34 -3.84
CA ARG A 11 -23.48 5.31 -2.91
C ARG A 11 -24.99 5.38 -2.72
N ASN A 12 -25.55 6.58 -2.67
CA ASN A 12 -27.00 6.79 -2.52
C ASN A 12 -27.78 6.64 -3.83
N GLY A 13 -27.08 6.51 -4.98
CA GLY A 13 -27.71 6.46 -6.29
C GLY A 13 -28.16 7.82 -6.82
N ASP A 14 -27.66 8.92 -6.26
CA ASP A 14 -27.90 10.29 -6.72
C ASP A 14 -27.04 10.59 -7.96
N ILE A 15 -27.34 9.89 -9.07
CA ILE A 15 -26.51 9.87 -10.27
C ILE A 15 -26.48 11.20 -11.01
N GLU A 16 -27.62 11.88 -11.17
CA GLU A 16 -27.70 13.10 -11.97
C GLU A 16 -26.85 14.26 -11.40
N PRO A 17 -26.91 14.60 -10.09
CA PRO A 17 -26.04 15.63 -9.53
C PRO A 17 -24.55 15.28 -9.64
N LEU A 18 -24.21 14.00 -9.43
CA LEU A 18 -22.83 13.52 -9.57
C LEU A 18 -22.32 13.67 -11.01
N HIS A 19 -23.12 13.22 -11.96
CA HIS A 19 -22.80 13.26 -13.38
C HIS A 19 -22.65 14.70 -13.88
N ALA A 20 -23.60 15.58 -13.54
CA ALA A 20 -23.55 16.99 -13.91
C ALA A 20 -22.29 17.67 -13.36
N HIS A 21 -21.94 17.42 -12.09
CA HIS A 21 -20.78 18.02 -11.46
C HIS A 21 -19.45 17.61 -12.12
N LEU A 22 -19.23 16.31 -12.36
CA LEU A 22 -17.97 15.84 -12.95
C LEU A 22 -17.85 16.18 -14.45
N THR A 23 -18.97 16.23 -15.17
CA THR A 23 -19.00 16.67 -16.57
C THR A 23 -18.67 18.16 -16.66
N ASP A 24 -19.22 18.98 -15.76
CA ASP A 24 -18.89 20.40 -15.68
C ASP A 24 -17.42 20.63 -15.33
N LEU A 25 -16.85 19.89 -14.37
CA LEU A 25 -15.41 19.97 -14.06
C LEU A 25 -14.53 19.60 -15.27
N GLN A 26 -14.87 18.55 -16.02
CA GLN A 26 -14.14 18.20 -17.23
C GLN A 26 -14.22 19.31 -18.28
N ALA A 27 -15.41 19.88 -18.51
CA ALA A 27 -15.59 20.98 -19.46
C ALA A 27 -14.85 22.25 -19.03
N GLN A 28 -14.87 22.59 -17.74
CA GLN A 28 -14.09 23.70 -17.17
C GLN A 28 -12.59 23.48 -17.36
N PHE A 29 -12.09 22.26 -17.18
CA PHE A 29 -10.70 21.93 -17.40
C PHE A 29 -10.31 22.09 -18.87
N GLU A 30 -11.11 21.57 -19.80
CA GLU A 30 -10.90 21.74 -21.24
C GLU A 30 -10.93 23.20 -21.69
N ALA A 31 -11.76 24.02 -21.03
CA ALA A 31 -11.80 25.46 -21.22
C ALA A 31 -10.67 26.23 -20.52
N GLY A 32 -9.78 25.56 -19.78
CA GLY A 32 -8.67 26.17 -19.03
C GLY A 32 -9.10 26.97 -17.80
N GLN A 33 -10.30 26.71 -17.26
CA GLN A 33 -10.88 27.43 -16.12
C GLN A 33 -10.47 26.85 -14.76
N ILE A 34 -10.11 25.57 -14.71
CA ILE A 34 -9.58 24.89 -13.51
C ILE A 34 -8.23 24.24 -13.81
N SER A 35 -7.46 23.96 -12.76
CA SER A 35 -6.14 23.33 -12.89
C SER A 35 -6.22 21.81 -13.11
N GLU A 36 -5.14 21.19 -13.59
CA GLU A 36 -5.01 19.73 -13.61
C GLU A 36 -5.17 19.10 -12.21
N GLY A 37 -4.68 19.79 -11.18
CA GLY A 37 -4.76 19.33 -9.80
C GLY A 37 -6.20 19.25 -9.30
N ASP A 38 -7.04 20.22 -9.64
CA ASP A 38 -8.45 20.24 -9.24
C ASP A 38 -9.24 19.12 -9.92
N LEU A 39 -9.06 18.93 -11.23
CA LEU A 39 -9.69 17.85 -11.97
C LEU A 39 -9.27 16.47 -11.42
N LEU A 40 -7.97 16.24 -11.28
CA LEU A 40 -7.45 14.96 -10.80
C LEU A 40 -7.85 14.69 -9.35
N ARG A 41 -7.97 15.70 -8.50
CA ARG A 41 -8.47 15.55 -7.12
C ARG A 41 -9.92 15.05 -7.11
N ALA A 42 -10.78 15.58 -7.97
CA ALA A 42 -12.17 15.13 -8.08
C ALA A 42 -12.27 13.66 -8.50
N PHE A 43 -11.48 13.23 -9.50
CA PHE A 43 -11.47 11.85 -9.95
C PHE A 43 -10.71 10.89 -9.03
N ARG A 44 -9.69 11.37 -8.30
CA ARG A 44 -8.93 10.56 -7.33
C ARG A 44 -9.81 10.01 -6.22
N ALA A 45 -10.91 10.68 -5.86
CA ALA A 45 -11.86 10.16 -4.88
C ALA A 45 -12.37 8.75 -5.24
N PHE A 46 -12.46 8.42 -6.53
CA PHE A 46 -12.90 7.11 -7.00
C PHE A 46 -11.80 6.05 -7.02
N GLN A 47 -10.53 6.40 -6.75
CA GLN A 47 -9.42 5.45 -6.57
C GLN A 47 -9.49 4.75 -5.20
N THR A 48 -10.68 4.29 -4.84
CA THR A 48 -11.02 3.59 -3.60
C THR A 48 -11.32 2.12 -3.89
N SER A 49 -11.21 1.28 -2.86
CA SER A 49 -11.63 -0.12 -2.91
C SER A 49 -13.04 -0.34 -2.35
N ASP A 50 -13.80 0.74 -2.10
CA ASP A 50 -15.12 0.68 -1.46
C ASP A 50 -16.08 -0.29 -2.17
N LEU A 51 -16.39 -1.41 -1.52
CA LEU A 51 -17.23 -2.47 -2.07
C LEU A 51 -18.70 -2.04 -2.24
N THR A 52 -19.13 -1.00 -1.53
CA THR A 52 -20.52 -0.51 -1.54
C THR A 52 -20.88 0.29 -2.79
N LEU A 53 -19.89 0.66 -3.61
CA LEU A 53 -20.10 1.51 -4.79
C LEU A 53 -20.52 0.75 -6.05
N GLY A 54 -20.43 -0.59 -6.05
CA GLY A 54 -20.65 -1.40 -7.25
C GLY A 54 -22.00 -1.18 -7.93
N GLU A 55 -23.09 -1.15 -7.16
CA GLU A 55 -24.44 -0.88 -7.69
C GLU A 55 -24.58 0.55 -8.22
N GLY A 56 -23.97 1.53 -7.54
CA GLY A 56 -23.94 2.92 -7.99
C GLY A 56 -23.24 3.08 -9.33
N PHE A 57 -22.09 2.45 -9.51
CA PHE A 57 -21.37 2.44 -10.78
C PHE A 57 -22.15 1.77 -11.91
N GLN A 58 -22.81 0.65 -11.62
CA GLN A 58 -23.68 0.00 -12.60
C GLN A 58 -24.79 0.95 -13.07
N LYS A 59 -25.55 1.55 -12.15
CA LYS A 59 -26.61 2.50 -12.49
C LYS A 59 -26.08 3.72 -13.26
N TRP A 60 -24.92 4.24 -12.86
CA TRP A 60 -24.34 5.42 -13.50
C TRP A 60 -23.92 5.14 -14.94
N THR A 61 -23.22 4.02 -15.18
CA THR A 61 -22.79 3.62 -16.52
C THR A 61 -23.95 3.22 -17.43
N GLU A 62 -25.03 2.65 -16.89
CA GLU A 62 -26.26 2.36 -17.64
C GLU A 62 -27.04 3.64 -18.01
N ALA A 63 -27.09 4.62 -17.12
CA ALA A 63 -27.78 5.90 -17.36
C ALA A 63 -27.03 6.80 -18.35
N HIS A 64 -25.69 6.77 -18.32
CA HIS A 64 -24.82 7.68 -19.08
C HIS A 64 -23.71 6.96 -19.87
N PRO A 65 -24.03 5.96 -20.72
CA PRO A 65 -23.05 5.03 -21.28
C PRO A 65 -22.03 5.65 -22.24
N GLY A 66 -22.34 6.82 -22.82
CA GLY A 66 -21.49 7.51 -23.79
C GLY A 66 -20.73 8.71 -23.23
N THR A 67 -20.63 8.84 -21.90
CA THR A 67 -20.02 10.03 -21.27
C THR A 67 -18.73 9.71 -20.54
N TYR A 68 -17.79 10.65 -20.54
CA TYR A 68 -16.44 10.49 -20.00
C TYR A 68 -16.40 10.14 -18.51
N ALA A 69 -17.12 10.91 -17.68
CA ALA A 69 -17.02 10.84 -16.22
C ALA A 69 -17.28 9.46 -15.59
N PRO A 70 -18.38 8.73 -15.90
CA PRO A 70 -18.63 7.42 -15.28
C PRO A 70 -17.53 6.40 -15.59
N HIS A 71 -16.99 6.41 -16.81
CA HIS A 71 -15.96 5.44 -17.22
C HIS A 71 -14.61 5.69 -16.55
N VAL A 72 -14.20 6.96 -16.38
CA VAL A 72 -12.97 7.28 -15.62
C VAL A 72 -13.12 6.97 -14.14
N ALA A 73 -14.27 7.30 -13.55
CA ALA A 73 -14.54 7.01 -12.14
C ALA A 73 -14.54 5.48 -11.90
N LEU A 74 -15.18 4.71 -12.78
CA LEU A 74 -15.16 3.25 -12.73
C LEU A 74 -13.75 2.67 -12.90
N ALA A 75 -12.95 3.23 -13.81
CA ALA A 75 -11.55 2.84 -13.98
C ALA A 75 -10.73 3.09 -12.71
N GLY A 76 -10.93 4.25 -12.06
CA GLY A 76 -10.34 4.56 -10.77
C GLY A 76 -10.73 3.54 -9.69
N TRP A 77 -12.00 3.13 -9.63
CA TRP A 77 -12.46 2.14 -8.66
C TRP A 77 -11.83 0.77 -8.89
N PHE A 78 -11.74 0.31 -10.15
CA PHE A 78 -11.02 -0.92 -10.46
C PHE A 78 -9.53 -0.82 -10.09
N LEU A 79 -8.87 0.30 -10.35
CA LEU A 79 -7.49 0.51 -9.91
C LEU A 79 -7.36 0.38 -8.37
N GLY A 80 -8.24 1.03 -7.61
CA GLY A 80 -8.27 0.93 -6.14
C GLY A 80 -8.51 -0.50 -5.65
N ARG A 81 -9.44 -1.22 -6.28
CA ARG A 81 -9.71 -2.65 -6.02
C ARG A 81 -8.52 -3.56 -6.31
N GLY A 82 -7.77 -3.28 -7.39
CA GLY A 82 -6.54 -4.00 -7.71
C GLY A 82 -5.48 -3.87 -6.62
N TRP A 83 -5.24 -2.63 -6.15
CA TRP A 83 -4.29 -2.37 -5.07
C TRP A 83 -4.70 -2.98 -3.74
N GLU A 84 -5.99 -2.94 -3.38
CA GLU A 84 -6.48 -3.60 -2.17
C GLU A 84 -6.32 -5.13 -2.27
N ALA A 85 -6.61 -5.73 -3.43
CA ALA A 85 -6.48 -7.17 -3.62
C ALA A 85 -5.02 -7.66 -3.60
N ARG A 86 -4.07 -6.85 -4.09
CA ARG A 86 -2.63 -7.09 -3.91
C ARG A 86 -2.23 -7.01 -2.44
N GLY A 87 -2.85 -6.08 -1.72
CA GLY A 87 -2.47 -5.68 -0.37
C GLY A 87 -1.17 -4.88 -0.33
N GLY A 88 -0.68 -4.65 0.89
CA GLY A 88 0.56 -3.93 1.16
C GLY A 88 1.82 -4.78 1.07
N HIS A 89 1.80 -5.98 0.49
CA HIS A 89 2.98 -6.85 0.50
C HIS A 89 3.94 -6.55 -0.68
N THR A 90 5.24 -6.83 -0.47
CA THR A 90 6.22 -6.89 -1.57
C THR A 90 5.84 -7.99 -2.56
N SER A 91 6.28 -7.86 -3.82
CA SER A 91 5.96 -8.80 -4.91
C SER A 91 6.19 -10.28 -4.57
N ASN A 92 7.26 -10.60 -3.84
CA ASN A 92 7.58 -11.96 -3.38
C ASN A 92 6.62 -12.49 -2.27
N ARG A 93 5.85 -11.62 -1.64
CA ARG A 93 4.94 -11.91 -0.53
C ARG A 93 3.47 -11.79 -0.89
N VAL A 94 3.12 -11.12 -1.99
CA VAL A 94 1.77 -11.13 -2.55
C VAL A 94 1.32 -12.58 -2.78
N SER A 95 0.05 -12.87 -2.47
CA SER A 95 -0.54 -14.19 -2.67
C SER A 95 -0.89 -14.43 -4.13
N ASP A 96 -1.01 -15.69 -4.54
CA ASP A 96 -1.40 -16.02 -5.92
C ASP A 96 -2.79 -15.47 -6.28
N GLN A 97 -3.72 -15.51 -5.32
CA GLN A 97 -5.02 -14.87 -5.48
C GLN A 97 -4.88 -13.35 -5.61
N GLY A 98 -3.99 -12.73 -4.81
CA GLY A 98 -3.71 -11.30 -4.87
C GLY A 98 -3.16 -10.88 -6.23
N TRP A 99 -2.24 -11.66 -6.80
CA TRP A 99 -1.72 -11.44 -8.16
C TRP A 99 -2.80 -11.57 -9.23
N ARG A 100 -3.59 -12.65 -9.22
CA ARG A 100 -4.69 -12.83 -10.19
C ARG A 100 -5.74 -11.73 -10.10
N SER A 101 -6.10 -11.33 -8.88
CA SER A 101 -7.09 -10.28 -8.63
C SER A 101 -6.56 -8.92 -9.05
N LEU A 102 -5.29 -8.63 -8.75
CA LEU A 102 -4.61 -7.42 -9.22
C LEU A 102 -4.66 -7.34 -10.75
N ASP A 103 -4.21 -8.38 -11.45
CA ASP A 103 -4.18 -8.39 -12.92
C ASP A 103 -5.58 -8.24 -13.53
N HIS A 104 -6.58 -8.94 -12.97
CA HIS A 104 -7.98 -8.80 -13.37
C HIS A 104 -8.46 -7.36 -13.28
N PHE A 105 -8.31 -6.73 -12.10
CA PHE A 105 -8.77 -5.36 -11.88
C PHE A 105 -7.97 -4.32 -12.66
N LEU A 106 -6.65 -4.50 -12.82
CA LEU A 106 -5.84 -3.62 -13.67
C LEU A 106 -6.23 -3.71 -15.14
N THR A 107 -6.68 -4.87 -15.60
CA THR A 107 -7.19 -5.05 -16.98
C THR A 107 -8.52 -4.34 -17.17
N GLN A 108 -9.41 -4.41 -16.18
CA GLN A 108 -10.66 -3.66 -16.20
C GLN A 108 -10.43 -2.13 -16.13
N ALA A 109 -9.52 -1.69 -15.25
CA ALA A 109 -9.16 -0.28 -15.13
C ALA A 109 -8.61 0.29 -16.45
N ASP A 110 -7.67 -0.42 -17.08
CA ASP A 110 -7.11 -0.03 -18.39
C ASP A 110 -8.19 0.03 -19.48
N GLY A 111 -9.04 -1.00 -19.58
CA GLY A 111 -10.12 -1.04 -20.56
C GLY A 111 -11.12 0.11 -20.41
N CYS A 112 -11.59 0.37 -19.19
CA CYS A 112 -12.52 1.48 -18.90
C CYS A 112 -11.87 2.85 -19.19
N ALA A 113 -10.62 3.06 -18.76
CA ALA A 113 -9.93 4.33 -18.96
C ALA A 113 -9.60 4.57 -20.45
N ARG A 114 -9.21 3.53 -21.20
CA ARG A 114 -8.98 3.66 -22.65
C ARG A 114 -10.27 3.97 -23.41
N HIS A 115 -11.40 3.40 -22.99
CA HIS A 115 -12.69 3.80 -23.53
C HIS A 115 -13.00 5.27 -23.21
N ALA A 116 -12.83 5.69 -21.95
CA ALA A 116 -13.02 7.09 -21.57
C ALA A 116 -12.15 8.05 -22.36
N ALA A 117 -10.90 7.68 -22.66
CA ALA A 117 -9.98 8.49 -23.46
C ALA A 117 -10.45 8.75 -24.91
N THR A 118 -11.52 8.08 -25.37
CA THR A 118 -12.14 8.34 -26.68
C THR A 118 -13.34 9.27 -26.63
N LEU A 119 -13.79 9.67 -25.43
CA LEU A 119 -15.07 10.37 -25.21
C LEU A 119 -14.92 11.89 -24.99
N THR A 120 -13.70 12.42 -24.95
CA THR A 120 -13.44 13.85 -24.71
C THR A 120 -12.10 14.25 -25.34
N ASP A 121 -11.92 15.54 -25.64
CA ASP A 121 -10.75 16.04 -26.38
C ASP A 121 -9.49 16.12 -25.50
N ASN A 122 -9.63 16.28 -24.18
CA ASN A 122 -8.50 16.29 -23.23
C ASN A 122 -8.72 15.31 -22.06
N PRO A 123 -8.54 13.99 -22.27
CA PRO A 123 -8.87 12.95 -21.30
C PRO A 123 -7.79 12.75 -20.22
N LEU A 124 -7.32 13.84 -19.60
CA LEU A 124 -6.20 13.82 -18.64
C LEU A 124 -6.39 12.78 -17.52
N ALA A 125 -7.57 12.73 -16.90
CA ALA A 125 -7.83 11.82 -15.79
C ALA A 125 -7.85 10.33 -16.23
N ALA A 126 -8.32 10.05 -17.45
CA ALA A 126 -8.25 8.71 -18.02
C ALA A 126 -6.80 8.28 -18.27
N TRP A 127 -5.99 9.14 -18.90
CA TRP A 127 -4.56 8.86 -19.11
C TRP A 127 -3.80 8.69 -17.80
N ASN A 128 -4.18 9.43 -16.75
CA ASN A 128 -3.60 9.27 -15.42
C ASN A 128 -3.87 7.86 -14.86
N VAL A 129 -5.09 7.35 -14.97
CA VAL A 129 -5.44 5.99 -14.53
C VAL A 129 -4.67 4.92 -15.33
N ILE A 130 -4.56 5.07 -16.66
CA ILE A 130 -3.82 4.13 -17.51
C ILE A 130 -2.34 4.10 -17.11
N GLY A 131 -1.73 5.26 -16.89
CA GLY A 131 -0.34 5.35 -16.45
C GLY A 131 -0.13 4.74 -15.06
N LEU A 132 -1.03 5.00 -14.10
CA LEU A 132 -0.97 4.37 -12.77
C LEU A 132 -1.13 2.85 -12.83
N ALA A 133 -2.06 2.34 -13.65
CA ALA A 133 -2.23 0.90 -13.85
C ALA A 133 -1.01 0.26 -14.54
N SER A 134 -0.35 1.00 -15.44
CA SER A 134 0.90 0.58 -16.09
C SER A 134 2.05 0.53 -15.10
N ASN A 135 2.15 1.50 -14.18
CA ASN A 135 3.16 1.51 -13.12
C ASN A 135 3.06 0.27 -12.23
N THR A 136 1.85 -0.17 -11.89
CA THR A 136 1.65 -1.38 -11.08
C THR A 136 2.15 -2.65 -11.77
N ARG A 137 2.23 -2.67 -13.11
CA ARG A 137 2.77 -3.79 -13.89
C ARG A 137 4.30 -3.73 -14.06
N GLY A 138 4.92 -2.61 -13.69
CA GLY A 138 6.34 -2.36 -13.86
C GLY A 138 6.72 -1.77 -15.22
N CYS A 139 7.91 -1.22 -15.28
CA CYS A 139 8.58 -0.65 -16.43
C CYS A 139 9.35 -1.72 -17.23
N GLN A 140 9.12 -1.70 -18.53
CA GLN A 140 9.82 -2.55 -19.50
C GLN A 140 10.70 -1.75 -20.46
N LEU A 141 10.82 -0.43 -20.26
CA LEU A 141 11.63 0.44 -21.10
C LEU A 141 13.10 0.25 -20.78
N SER A 142 13.90 0.11 -21.83
CA SER A 142 15.35 0.21 -21.72
C SER A 142 15.78 1.67 -21.66
N LEU A 143 17.03 1.90 -21.23
CA LEU A 143 17.62 3.25 -21.26
C LEU A 143 17.71 3.79 -22.69
N HIS A 144 17.90 2.92 -23.68
CA HIS A 144 17.92 3.30 -25.09
C HIS A 144 16.56 3.82 -25.55
N ASP A 145 15.47 3.18 -25.11
CA ASP A 145 14.11 3.63 -25.44
C ASP A 145 13.87 5.04 -24.87
N VAL A 146 14.24 5.27 -23.60
CA VAL A 146 14.14 6.60 -22.96
C VAL A 146 15.00 7.63 -23.68
N GLN A 147 16.26 7.32 -24.01
CA GLN A 147 17.16 8.21 -24.74
C GLN A 147 16.59 8.62 -26.11
N ASN A 148 15.90 7.72 -26.79
CA ASN A 148 15.25 7.98 -28.08
C ASN A 148 13.81 8.50 -27.94
N GLN A 149 13.33 8.81 -26.73
CA GLN A 149 11.96 9.26 -26.45
C GLN A 149 10.87 8.27 -26.90
N GLN A 150 11.19 6.98 -26.92
CA GLN A 150 10.27 5.89 -27.26
C GLN A 150 9.44 5.50 -26.02
N TYR A 151 8.50 6.38 -25.67
CA TYR A 151 7.63 6.19 -24.53
C TYR A 151 6.36 5.38 -24.85
N PRO A 152 5.73 4.75 -23.83
CA PRO A 152 4.46 4.06 -24.00
C PRO A 152 3.37 4.96 -24.57
N ASP A 153 2.41 4.36 -25.28
CA ASP A 153 1.33 5.08 -25.95
C ASP A 153 0.52 5.98 -25.01
N TRP A 154 0.26 5.50 -23.79
CA TRP A 154 -0.48 6.24 -22.77
C TRP A 154 0.22 7.53 -22.34
N PHE A 155 1.56 7.61 -22.46
CA PHE A 155 2.29 8.85 -22.19
C PHE A 155 2.33 9.71 -23.46
N THR A 156 2.78 9.13 -24.58
CA THR A 156 3.01 9.89 -25.83
C THR A 156 1.73 10.52 -26.36
N ARG A 157 0.59 9.83 -26.35
CA ARG A 157 -0.70 10.40 -26.77
C ARG A 157 -1.18 11.46 -25.80
N ALA A 158 -1.06 11.18 -24.50
CA ALA A 158 -1.55 12.09 -23.47
C ALA A 158 -0.82 13.43 -23.43
N VAL A 159 0.50 13.45 -23.67
CA VAL A 159 1.26 14.71 -23.77
C VAL A 159 1.09 15.41 -25.12
N GLN A 160 0.53 14.74 -26.14
CA GLN A 160 0.09 15.42 -27.37
C GLN A 160 -1.21 16.18 -27.11
N ASP A 161 -2.16 15.54 -26.41
CA ASP A 161 -3.45 16.16 -26.04
C ASP A 161 -3.25 17.29 -25.01
N ASN A 162 -2.30 17.13 -24.08
CA ASN A 162 -1.98 18.11 -23.05
C ASN A 162 -0.46 18.29 -22.87
N PRO A 163 0.20 19.11 -23.69
CA PRO A 163 1.66 19.28 -23.66
C PRO A 163 2.21 19.81 -22.33
N GLY A 164 1.43 20.60 -21.59
CA GLY A 164 1.85 21.25 -20.34
C GLY A 164 1.59 20.44 -19.06
N THR A 165 1.09 19.20 -19.17
CA THR A 165 0.74 18.40 -17.98
C THR A 165 1.95 17.99 -17.14
N LEU A 166 2.00 18.44 -15.88
CA LEU A 166 2.95 17.96 -14.89
C LEU A 166 2.53 16.59 -14.35
N ALA A 167 1.22 16.37 -14.18
CA ALA A 167 0.67 15.14 -13.62
C ALA A 167 1.12 13.89 -14.37
N LEU A 168 1.01 13.85 -15.72
CA LEU A 168 1.42 12.66 -16.48
C LEU A 168 2.93 12.48 -16.52
N ARG A 169 3.70 13.57 -16.48
CA ARG A 169 5.17 13.50 -16.34
C ARG A 169 5.60 12.92 -15.01
N ARG A 170 4.89 13.24 -13.92
CA ARG A 170 5.09 12.60 -12.61
C ARG A 170 4.72 11.11 -12.65
N VAL A 171 3.65 10.72 -13.35
CA VAL A 171 3.29 9.29 -13.53
C VAL A 171 4.35 8.55 -14.34
N MET A 172 4.88 9.15 -15.40
CA MET A 172 5.98 8.58 -16.18
C MET A 172 7.28 8.48 -15.37
N LEU A 173 7.61 9.51 -14.59
CA LEU A 173 8.76 9.47 -13.70
C LEU A 173 8.63 8.35 -12.66
N LEU A 174 7.43 8.15 -12.10
CA LEU A 174 7.11 7.03 -11.21
C LEU A 174 7.27 5.67 -11.92
N HIS A 175 6.90 5.57 -13.20
CA HIS A 175 7.10 4.36 -14.01
C HIS A 175 8.58 3.99 -14.09
N LEU A 176 9.45 4.97 -14.29
CA LEU A 176 10.89 4.79 -14.54
C LEU A 176 11.72 4.51 -13.29
N ARG A 177 11.12 4.36 -12.11
CA ARG A 177 11.90 4.11 -10.88
C ARG A 177 12.51 2.71 -10.89
N THR A 178 13.61 2.57 -10.17
CA THR A 178 14.38 1.32 -10.07
C THR A 178 13.54 0.13 -9.57
N GLU A 179 12.64 0.36 -8.61
CA GLU A 179 11.80 -0.68 -8.01
C GLU A 179 10.76 -1.27 -8.98
N TRP A 180 10.53 -0.56 -10.08
CA TRP A 180 9.61 -0.94 -11.14
C TRP A 180 10.35 -1.47 -12.38
N GLY A 181 11.69 -1.59 -12.36
CA GLY A 181 12.47 -2.08 -13.50
C GLY A 181 13.13 -0.98 -14.34
N GLY A 182 12.93 0.29 -13.99
CA GLY A 182 13.70 1.40 -14.56
C GLY A 182 15.02 1.63 -13.81
N GLY A 183 15.40 2.90 -13.61
CA GLY A 183 16.61 3.26 -12.88
C GLY A 183 16.84 4.77 -12.77
N GLU A 184 17.79 5.18 -11.93
CA GLU A 184 18.14 6.60 -11.76
C GLU A 184 18.51 7.27 -13.09
N GLU A 185 19.29 6.61 -13.94
CA GLU A 185 19.65 7.13 -15.27
C GLU A 185 18.43 7.30 -16.20
N HIS A 186 17.44 6.41 -16.11
CA HIS A 186 16.20 6.53 -16.88
C HIS A 186 15.44 7.78 -16.44
N MET A 187 15.26 7.94 -15.12
CA MET A 187 14.56 9.08 -14.55
C MET A 187 15.29 10.39 -14.86
N LEU A 188 16.62 10.45 -14.69
CA LEU A 188 17.43 11.63 -14.97
C LEU A 188 17.35 12.03 -16.45
N THR A 189 17.49 11.05 -17.35
CA THR A 189 17.38 11.26 -18.81
C THR A 189 16.00 11.83 -19.14
N PHE A 190 14.93 11.24 -18.58
CA PHE A 190 13.57 11.70 -18.78
C PHE A 190 13.38 13.15 -18.31
N VAL A 191 13.77 13.50 -17.09
CA VAL A 191 13.59 14.86 -16.54
C VAL A 191 14.35 15.89 -17.36
N ARG A 192 15.59 15.60 -17.79
CA ARG A 192 16.36 16.47 -18.68
C ARG A 192 15.66 16.70 -20.02
N GLN A 193 15.14 15.63 -20.65
CA GLN A 193 14.36 15.78 -21.88
C GLN A 193 13.10 16.63 -21.66
N GLN A 194 12.42 16.51 -20.51
CA GLN A 194 11.26 17.34 -20.21
C GLN A 194 11.63 18.82 -20.02
N GLN A 195 12.80 19.08 -19.42
CA GLN A 195 13.36 20.44 -19.29
C GLN A 195 13.70 21.03 -20.66
N ASP A 196 14.44 20.27 -21.48
CA ASP A 196 14.91 20.71 -22.80
C ASP A 196 13.75 20.95 -23.78
N ALA A 197 12.67 20.18 -23.66
CA ALA A 197 11.46 20.38 -24.46
C ALA A 197 10.77 21.72 -24.19
N GLY A 198 10.98 22.35 -23.02
CA GLY A 198 10.43 23.66 -22.69
C GLY A 198 8.90 23.73 -22.63
N LEU A 199 8.22 22.58 -22.48
CA LEU A 199 6.75 22.50 -22.46
C LEU A 199 6.15 22.73 -21.06
N LEU A 200 6.95 22.59 -20.00
CA LEU A 200 6.55 22.88 -18.63
C LEU A 200 6.97 24.30 -18.22
N GLY A 201 6.15 24.94 -17.38
CA GLY A 201 6.55 26.17 -16.70
C GLY A 201 7.70 25.92 -15.71
N GLN A 202 8.42 26.98 -15.32
CA GLN A 202 9.58 26.89 -14.42
C GLN A 202 9.24 26.21 -13.08
N SER A 203 8.08 26.55 -12.49
CA SER A 203 7.63 25.92 -11.25
C SER A 203 7.32 24.42 -11.41
N ASP A 204 6.81 24.00 -12.57
CA ASP A 204 6.46 22.60 -12.81
C ASP A 204 7.69 21.74 -13.12
N ILE A 205 8.66 22.26 -13.86
CA ILE A 205 9.93 21.54 -14.07
C ILE A 205 10.70 21.40 -12.75
N GLN A 206 10.68 22.43 -11.89
CA GLN A 206 11.25 22.35 -10.53
C GLN A 206 10.55 21.26 -9.69
N ARG A 207 9.22 21.19 -9.75
CA ARG A 207 8.42 20.14 -9.10
C ARG A 207 8.68 18.73 -9.65
N LEU A 208 9.06 18.62 -10.92
CA LEU A 208 9.45 17.35 -11.54
C LEU A 208 10.84 16.90 -11.07
N TRP A 209 11.80 17.84 -10.97
CA TRP A 209 13.11 17.59 -10.36
C TRP A 209 13.00 17.21 -8.88
N ALA A 210 12.12 17.88 -8.12
CA ALA A 210 11.85 17.52 -6.74
C ALA A 210 11.36 16.07 -6.61
N ALA A 211 10.44 15.65 -7.49
CA ALA A 211 9.94 14.28 -7.54
C ALA A 211 11.06 13.27 -7.89
N PHE A 212 11.96 13.61 -8.82
CA PHE A 212 13.12 12.77 -9.15
C PHE A 212 13.99 12.51 -7.93
N HIS A 213 14.42 13.58 -7.25
CA HIS A 213 15.25 13.44 -6.06
C HIS A 213 14.52 12.71 -4.93
N SER A 214 13.22 12.93 -4.76
CA SER A 214 12.39 12.21 -3.80
C SER A 214 12.35 10.70 -4.09
N HIS A 215 12.23 10.29 -5.36
CA HIS A 215 12.26 8.89 -5.75
C HIS A 215 13.65 8.25 -5.57
N VAL A 216 14.73 8.96 -5.88
CA VAL A 216 16.10 8.47 -5.59
C VAL A 216 16.30 8.33 -4.09
N ALA A 217 15.84 9.29 -3.29
CA ALA A 217 15.90 9.22 -1.84
C ALA A 217 15.12 8.02 -1.27
N HIS A 218 13.93 7.77 -1.81
CA HIS A 218 13.11 6.62 -1.45
C HIS A 218 13.83 5.30 -1.77
N HIS A 219 14.42 5.18 -2.96
CA HIS A 219 15.20 4.02 -3.36
C HIS A 219 16.37 3.77 -2.40
N ALA A 220 17.18 4.80 -2.18
CA ALA A 220 18.33 4.74 -1.29
C ALA A 220 17.93 4.31 0.13
N GLN A 221 16.83 4.86 0.67
CA GLN A 221 16.34 4.56 2.00
C GLN A 221 15.84 3.11 2.17
N HIS A 222 15.03 2.62 1.22
CA HIS A 222 14.27 1.39 1.42
C HIS A 222 14.88 0.17 0.72
N PHE A 223 15.69 0.36 -0.32
CA PHE A 223 16.20 -0.72 -1.17
C PHE A 223 17.71 -0.87 -1.03
N SER A 224 18.45 0.21 -1.26
CA SER A 224 19.92 0.19 -1.16
C SER A 224 20.44 0.32 0.27
N GLN A 225 19.58 0.75 1.21
CA GLN A 225 19.94 1.05 2.61
C GLN A 225 21.08 2.09 2.73
N ASP A 226 21.17 3.00 1.75
CA ASP A 226 22.10 4.13 1.75
C ASP A 226 21.39 5.35 2.36
N HIS A 227 21.42 5.42 3.69
CA HIS A 227 20.74 6.49 4.43
C HIS A 227 21.37 7.87 4.20
N ALA A 228 22.66 7.94 3.87
CA ALA A 228 23.33 9.21 3.62
C ALA A 228 22.85 9.81 2.28
N LEU A 229 22.87 9.01 1.21
CA LEU A 229 22.31 9.41 -0.09
C LEU A 229 20.82 9.74 0.02
N ALA A 230 20.07 8.96 0.81
CA ALA A 230 18.64 9.21 1.04
C ALA A 230 18.40 10.61 1.64
N VAL A 231 19.15 10.99 2.68
CA VAL A 231 19.03 12.30 3.31
C VAL A 231 19.45 13.41 2.36
N GLU A 232 20.56 13.24 1.63
CA GLU A 232 21.05 14.22 0.67
C GLU A 232 19.99 14.52 -0.41
N ARG A 233 19.51 13.48 -1.10
CA ARG A 233 18.51 13.61 -2.16
C ARG A 233 17.18 14.14 -1.62
N ALA A 234 16.76 13.73 -0.41
CA ALA A 234 15.52 14.24 0.19
C ALA A 234 15.62 15.72 0.60
N ARG A 235 16.79 16.21 1.01
CA ARG A 235 17.00 17.64 1.28
C ARG A 235 16.84 18.46 0.01
N ILE A 236 17.48 18.03 -1.08
CA ILE A 236 17.33 18.68 -2.40
C ILE A 236 15.86 18.70 -2.81
N ALA A 237 15.16 17.56 -2.71
CA ALA A 237 13.74 17.49 -3.03
C ALA A 237 12.90 18.50 -2.22
N ALA A 238 13.14 18.60 -0.90
CA ALA A 238 12.43 19.51 0.01
C ALA A 238 12.74 21.00 -0.22
N GLU A 239 13.93 21.33 -0.73
CA GLU A 239 14.29 22.69 -1.15
C GLU A 239 13.58 23.09 -2.43
N LEU A 240 13.43 22.16 -3.37
CA LEU A 240 12.73 22.40 -4.64
C LEU A 240 11.21 22.43 -4.47
N ASP A 241 10.65 21.61 -3.60
CA ASP A 241 9.21 21.54 -3.32
C ASP A 241 8.99 21.22 -1.83
N PRO A 242 8.48 22.18 -1.02
CA PRO A 242 8.26 21.97 0.42
C PRO A 242 7.42 20.75 0.78
N LEU A 243 6.54 20.29 -0.12
CA LEU A 243 5.75 19.07 0.10
C LEU A 243 6.65 17.83 0.22
N GLN A 244 7.82 17.81 -0.44
CA GLN A 244 8.81 16.74 -0.33
C GLN A 244 9.54 16.70 1.01
N SER A 245 9.26 17.65 1.93
CA SER A 245 9.72 17.57 3.32
C SER A 245 9.20 16.31 4.04
N GLU A 246 8.15 15.68 3.52
CA GLU A 246 7.71 14.34 3.94
C GLU A 246 8.82 13.29 3.74
N GLN A 247 9.38 13.21 2.52
CA GLN A 247 10.46 12.28 2.20
C GLN A 247 11.73 12.59 2.98
N LEU A 248 11.97 13.88 3.29
CA LEU A 248 13.07 14.28 4.18
C LEU A 248 12.86 13.77 5.62
N LEU A 249 11.66 13.89 6.17
CA LEU A 249 11.33 13.32 7.49
C LEU A 249 11.54 11.80 7.51
N ILE A 250 11.15 11.10 6.45
CA ILE A 250 11.32 9.66 6.30
C ILE A 250 12.81 9.31 6.25
N ALA A 251 13.59 9.94 5.38
CA ALA A 251 15.03 9.69 5.25
C ALA A 251 15.80 10.00 6.55
N LEU A 252 15.50 11.13 7.20
CA LEU A 252 16.11 11.49 8.50
C LEU A 252 15.74 10.49 9.60
N THR A 253 14.53 9.93 9.57
CA THR A 253 14.14 8.87 10.52
C THR A 253 14.90 7.58 10.25
N GLY A 254 15.12 7.22 8.98
CA GLY A 254 15.93 6.08 8.58
C GLY A 254 17.39 6.21 9.02
N ALA A 255 17.96 7.39 8.84
CA ALA A 255 19.30 7.74 9.24
C ALA A 255 19.48 7.94 10.76
N ASN A 256 18.42 7.76 11.57
CA ASN A 256 18.42 8.06 13.01
C ASN A 256 18.91 9.49 13.35
N ALA A 257 18.59 10.47 12.51
CA ALA A 257 18.98 11.85 12.71
C ALA A 257 18.39 12.45 13.99
N SER A 258 18.93 13.60 14.38
CA SER A 258 18.54 14.29 15.61
C SER A 258 17.03 14.58 15.65
N PRO A 259 16.38 14.54 16.82
CA PRO A 259 14.98 14.95 16.96
C PRO A 259 14.68 16.35 16.42
N SER A 260 15.62 17.29 16.54
CA SER A 260 15.48 18.65 16.02
C SER A 260 15.37 18.70 14.50
N GLU A 261 16.23 17.98 13.77
CA GLU A 261 16.18 17.96 12.30
C GLU A 261 14.90 17.31 11.78
N ARG A 262 14.46 16.21 12.42
CA ARG A 262 13.20 15.56 12.07
C ARG A 262 11.99 16.45 12.35
N LEU A 263 12.00 17.16 13.48
CA LEU A 263 10.95 18.12 13.82
C LEU A 263 10.90 19.28 12.83
N ASP A 264 12.03 19.78 12.37
CA ASP A 264 12.09 20.84 11.37
C ASP A 264 11.54 20.38 10.00
N ALA A 265 11.89 19.18 9.55
CA ALA A 265 11.32 18.59 8.34
C ALA A 265 9.79 18.44 8.45
N LEU A 266 9.31 17.93 9.58
CA LEU A 266 7.87 17.81 9.86
C LEU A 266 7.17 19.18 9.85
N ARG A 267 7.77 20.21 10.46
CA ARG A 267 7.22 21.57 10.49
C ARG A 267 7.16 22.24 9.13
N ARG A 268 8.06 21.89 8.21
CA ARG A 268 8.00 22.33 6.80
C ARG A 268 6.92 21.57 6.03
N TYR A 269 6.77 20.26 6.27
CA TYR A 269 5.78 19.42 5.59
C TYR A 269 4.34 19.80 5.93
N LEU A 270 3.99 19.89 7.22
CA LEU A 270 2.60 20.09 7.65
C LEU A 270 1.87 21.29 7.00
N PRO A 271 2.43 22.51 6.92
CA PRO A 271 1.76 23.62 6.24
C PRO A 271 1.64 23.41 4.73
N ALA A 272 2.65 22.82 4.08
CA ALA A 272 2.61 22.51 2.65
C ALA A 272 1.52 21.47 2.35
N ALA A 273 1.43 20.41 3.15
CA ALA A 273 0.39 19.38 3.04
C ALA A 273 -1.01 19.97 3.23
N GLN A 274 -1.19 20.87 4.20
CA GLN A 274 -2.47 21.56 4.42
C GLN A 274 -2.84 22.48 3.26
N GLN A 275 -1.88 23.23 2.72
CA GLN A 275 -2.10 24.17 1.61
C GLN A 275 -2.47 23.44 0.32
N GLU A 276 -1.78 22.34 -0.01
CA GLU A 276 -2.06 21.56 -1.20
C GLU A 276 -3.20 20.54 -1.00
N ASN A 277 -3.69 20.43 0.24
CA ASN A 277 -4.62 19.39 0.69
C ASN A 277 -4.12 18.00 0.25
N SER A 278 -2.87 17.72 0.61
CA SER A 278 -2.16 16.48 0.35
C SER A 278 -2.38 15.48 1.48
N VAL A 279 -2.64 14.24 1.12
CA VAL A 279 -2.75 13.12 2.05
C VAL A 279 -1.34 12.58 2.32
N PRO A 280 -0.96 12.35 3.59
CA PRO A 280 0.32 11.73 3.92
C PRO A 280 0.46 10.32 3.33
N SER A 281 1.66 9.95 2.89
CA SER A 281 1.96 8.61 2.44
C SER A 281 2.00 7.59 3.59
N GLY A 282 1.94 6.30 3.27
CA GLY A 282 2.16 5.24 4.27
C GLY A 282 3.52 5.34 4.98
N ASN A 283 4.55 5.85 4.31
CA ASN A 283 5.89 6.02 4.89
C ASN A 283 5.94 7.12 5.95
N PHE A 284 5.11 8.16 5.81
CA PHE A 284 4.94 9.16 6.87
C PHE A 284 4.43 8.53 8.16
N GLY A 285 3.50 7.57 8.07
CA GLY A 285 3.00 6.83 9.22
C GLY A 285 4.11 6.09 9.97
N TRP A 286 5.02 5.44 9.25
CA TRP A 286 6.21 4.81 9.85
C TRP A 286 7.10 5.84 10.59
N ALA A 287 7.37 7.00 9.96
CA ALA A 287 8.21 8.03 10.57
C ALA A 287 7.57 8.61 11.85
N VAL A 288 6.27 8.89 11.81
CA VAL A 288 5.49 9.35 12.97
C VAL A 288 5.56 8.34 14.12
N LEU A 289 5.32 7.06 13.84
CA LEU A 289 5.29 6.03 14.88
C LEU A 289 6.68 5.73 15.46
N LYS A 290 7.77 6.10 14.77
CA LYS A 290 9.15 6.03 15.26
C LYS A 290 9.62 7.27 16.02
N ALA A 291 8.81 8.33 16.06
CA ALA A 291 9.22 9.60 16.64
C ALA A 291 9.38 9.56 18.17
N GLY A 292 8.63 8.74 18.90
CA GLY A 292 8.63 8.82 20.37
C GLY A 292 8.16 10.21 20.85
N ASP A 293 8.73 10.72 21.94
CA ASP A 293 8.13 11.87 22.64
C ASP A 293 8.39 13.25 22.01
N TRP A 294 9.38 13.39 21.11
CA TRP A 294 9.70 14.70 20.53
C TRP A 294 8.62 15.24 19.58
N ILE A 295 7.74 14.37 19.07
CA ILE A 295 6.66 14.76 18.16
C ILE A 295 5.45 15.39 18.86
N LYS A 296 5.38 15.29 20.20
CA LYS A 296 4.26 15.78 21.01
C LYS A 296 3.80 17.20 20.67
N PRO A 297 4.69 18.19 20.42
CA PRO A 297 4.28 19.54 20.06
C PRO A 297 3.47 19.63 18.76
N GLU A 298 3.69 18.73 17.80
CA GLU A 298 3.00 18.73 16.50
C GLU A 298 1.86 17.72 16.41
N LEU A 299 1.63 16.90 17.45
CA LEU A 299 0.54 15.92 17.49
C LEU A 299 -0.83 16.52 17.12
N PRO A 300 -1.24 17.70 17.63
CA PRO A 300 -2.54 18.28 17.27
C PRO A 300 -2.69 18.55 15.76
N ARG A 301 -1.60 18.93 15.09
CA ARG A 301 -1.60 19.22 13.64
C ARG A 301 -1.58 17.93 12.83
N ILE A 302 -0.79 16.94 13.26
CA ILE A 302 -0.75 15.60 12.64
C ILE A 302 -2.14 14.95 12.73
N THR A 303 -2.74 14.91 13.91
CA THR A 303 -4.05 14.28 14.10
C THR A 303 -5.15 15.02 13.36
N ALA A 304 -5.12 16.35 13.29
CA ALA A 304 -6.08 17.11 12.49
C ALA A 304 -5.96 16.81 10.98
N LEU A 305 -4.74 16.74 10.45
CA LEU A 305 -4.49 16.40 9.05
C LEU A 305 -5.01 15.00 8.72
N LEU A 306 -4.66 14.01 9.54
CA LEU A 306 -5.11 12.62 9.35
C LEU A 306 -6.61 12.46 9.55
N ALA A 307 -7.21 13.15 10.54
CA ALA A 307 -8.65 13.08 10.77
C ALA A 307 -9.45 13.69 9.61
N SER A 308 -8.98 14.80 9.05
CA SER A 308 -9.59 15.39 7.85
C SER A 308 -9.54 14.41 6.68
N ALA A 309 -8.36 13.87 6.38
CA ALA A 309 -8.20 12.90 5.28
C ALA A 309 -9.08 11.65 5.49
N ALA A 310 -9.12 11.11 6.71
CA ALA A 310 -9.95 9.95 7.04
C ALA A 310 -11.46 10.25 6.90
N GLN A 311 -11.91 11.45 7.27
CA GLN A 311 -13.30 11.89 7.06
C GLN A 311 -13.65 12.03 5.58
N ASP A 312 -12.68 12.41 4.76
CA ASP A 312 -12.79 12.49 3.30
C ASP A 312 -12.69 11.12 2.61
N GLY A 313 -12.50 10.03 3.38
CA GLY A 313 -12.50 8.65 2.90
C GLY A 313 -11.13 8.02 2.76
N ASP A 314 -10.06 8.66 3.24
CA ASP A 314 -8.71 8.08 3.23
C ASP A 314 -8.54 7.02 4.34
N ALA A 315 -8.65 5.75 3.96
CA ALA A 315 -8.55 4.63 4.89
C ALA A 315 -7.15 4.51 5.54
N ASP A 316 -6.08 4.87 4.84
CA ASP A 316 -4.71 4.79 5.37
C ASP A 316 -4.50 5.79 6.53
N SER A 317 -5.09 6.99 6.44
CA SER A 317 -5.12 7.95 7.56
C SER A 317 -5.93 7.43 8.75
N ALA A 318 -7.07 6.78 8.52
CA ALA A 318 -7.86 6.15 9.59
C ALA A 318 -7.05 5.04 10.30
N VAL A 319 -6.37 4.20 9.52
CA VAL A 319 -5.46 3.15 10.01
C VAL A 319 -4.31 3.76 10.83
N LEU A 320 -3.67 4.81 10.33
CA LEU A 320 -2.58 5.46 11.04
C LEU A 320 -3.03 6.06 12.39
N LEU A 321 -4.20 6.69 12.44
CA LEU A 321 -4.78 7.16 13.72
C LEU A 321 -4.96 6.02 14.72
N GLY A 322 -5.48 4.87 14.27
CA GLY A 322 -5.60 3.68 15.11
C GLY A 322 -4.26 3.11 15.56
N HIS A 323 -3.26 3.09 14.68
CA HIS A 323 -1.90 2.67 15.04
C HIS A 323 -1.23 3.61 16.03
N MET A 324 -1.45 4.92 15.94
CA MET A 324 -0.96 5.87 16.94
C MET A 324 -1.52 5.54 18.34
N GLN A 325 -2.78 5.09 18.44
CA GLN A 325 -3.40 4.67 19.70
C GLN A 325 -2.82 3.37 20.26
N LEU A 326 -2.60 2.39 19.38
CA LEU A 326 -2.05 1.09 19.76
C LEU A 326 -0.58 1.19 20.19
N VAL A 327 0.22 1.93 19.43
CA VAL A 327 1.68 2.01 19.63
C VAL A 327 2.05 3.02 20.72
N HIS A 328 1.33 4.16 20.78
CA HIS A 328 1.62 5.26 21.70
C HIS A 328 0.38 5.71 22.49
N PRO A 329 -0.20 4.87 23.37
CA PRO A 329 -1.40 5.21 24.11
C PRO A 329 -1.24 6.47 25.00
N ALA A 330 -0.01 6.77 25.42
CA ALA A 330 0.31 7.95 26.22
C ALA A 330 0.21 9.28 25.45
N TRP A 331 0.07 9.26 24.11
CA TRP A 331 -0.12 10.47 23.32
C TRP A 331 -1.52 11.06 23.44
N GLY A 332 -2.49 10.32 23.98
CA GLY A 332 -3.84 10.83 24.23
C GLY A 332 -4.58 11.26 22.95
N THR A 333 -4.36 10.57 21.83
CA THR A 333 -5.01 10.88 20.55
C THR A 333 -6.51 10.56 20.60
N GLN A 334 -7.31 11.31 19.85
CA GLN A 334 -8.75 11.09 19.72
C GLN A 334 -9.07 9.69 19.18
N SER A 335 -10.16 9.08 19.63
CA SER A 335 -10.60 7.74 19.19
C SER A 335 -10.65 7.63 17.67
N ALA A 336 -9.88 6.68 17.10
CA ALA A 336 -9.91 6.39 15.66
C ALA A 336 -11.09 5.48 15.29
N ARG A 337 -11.86 4.98 16.27
CA ARG A 337 -12.84 3.91 16.05
C ARG A 337 -13.89 4.25 14.98
N ALA A 338 -14.48 5.44 15.02
CA ALA A 338 -15.55 5.81 14.09
C ALA A 338 -15.08 5.84 12.62
N VAL A 339 -13.91 6.44 12.35
CA VAL A 339 -13.36 6.50 10.99
C VAL A 339 -12.87 5.12 10.51
N LEU A 340 -12.35 4.30 11.41
CA LEU A 340 -12.01 2.91 11.10
C LEU A 340 -13.23 2.05 10.80
N GLU A 341 -14.35 2.26 11.52
CA GLU A 341 -15.60 1.52 11.27
C GLU A 341 -16.16 1.84 9.89
N ILE A 342 -16.11 3.11 9.48
CA ILE A 342 -16.46 3.54 8.12
C ILE A 342 -15.57 2.85 7.10
N ALA A 343 -14.24 2.92 7.26
CA ALA A 343 -13.30 2.30 6.32
C ALA A 343 -13.45 0.76 6.25
N ARG A 344 -13.67 0.09 7.39
CA ARG A 344 -13.99 -1.35 7.43
C ARG A 344 -15.26 -1.65 6.65
N ASP A 345 -16.33 -0.87 6.85
CA ASP A 345 -17.62 -1.14 6.21
C ASP A 345 -17.57 -0.84 4.69
N GLN A 346 -16.62 -0.03 4.25
CA GLN A 346 -16.23 0.13 2.84
C GLN A 346 -15.38 -1.03 2.31
N GLY A 347 -14.89 -1.92 3.18
CA GLY A 347 -14.14 -3.12 2.81
C GLY A 347 -12.62 -2.98 2.89
N HIS A 348 -12.10 -1.98 3.60
CA HIS A 348 -10.66 -1.85 3.85
C HIS A 348 -10.17 -2.85 4.90
N THR A 349 -9.31 -3.77 4.47
CA THR A 349 -8.84 -4.89 5.31
C THR A 349 -8.02 -4.39 6.50
N ALA A 350 -7.08 -3.49 6.26
CA ALA A 350 -6.21 -2.93 7.29
C ALA A 350 -7.00 -2.19 8.38
N ALA A 351 -8.05 -1.45 8.01
CA ALA A 351 -8.91 -0.78 8.99
C ALA A 351 -9.67 -1.78 9.87
N ALA A 352 -10.13 -2.89 9.28
CA ALA A 352 -10.78 -3.97 10.00
C ALA A 352 -9.82 -4.65 11.00
N GLU A 353 -8.58 -4.90 10.58
CA GLU A 353 -7.52 -5.44 11.44
C GLU A 353 -7.21 -4.48 12.60
N THR A 354 -6.98 -3.20 12.31
CA THR A 354 -6.72 -2.19 13.33
C THR A 354 -7.85 -2.11 14.37
N LEU A 355 -9.12 -2.25 13.96
CA LEU A 355 -10.26 -2.34 14.88
C LEU A 355 -10.22 -3.58 15.75
N ALA A 356 -9.91 -4.75 15.17
CA ALA A 356 -9.79 -5.99 15.92
C ALA A 356 -8.72 -5.85 17.02
N TYR A 357 -7.56 -5.31 16.68
CA TYR A 357 -6.50 -5.04 17.65
C TYR A 357 -6.92 -4.01 18.70
N LEU A 358 -7.52 -2.89 18.31
CA LEU A 358 -8.00 -1.89 19.27
C LEU A 358 -8.95 -2.50 20.28
N SER A 359 -9.94 -3.28 19.82
CA SER A 359 -10.91 -3.93 20.69
C SER A 359 -10.26 -4.92 21.67
N GLU A 360 -9.19 -5.61 21.27
CA GLU A 360 -8.38 -6.44 22.18
C GLU A 360 -7.65 -5.63 23.26
N HIS A 361 -7.21 -4.42 22.95
CA HIS A 361 -6.41 -3.57 23.84
C HIS A 361 -7.25 -2.60 24.69
N THR A 362 -8.50 -2.30 24.32
CA THR A 362 -9.36 -1.30 25.01
C THR A 362 -10.38 -1.91 25.97
N SER A 363 -10.14 -3.13 26.50
CA SER A 363 -11.09 -3.83 27.38
C SER A 363 -12.49 -4.01 26.79
N ALA A 364 -12.62 -4.12 25.46
CA ALA A 364 -13.91 -4.32 24.83
C ALA A 364 -14.53 -5.67 25.23
N PRO A 365 -15.88 -5.77 25.31
CA PRO A 365 -16.56 -7.03 25.55
C PRO A 365 -16.11 -8.13 24.59
N VAL A 366 -16.06 -9.39 25.05
CA VAL A 366 -15.63 -10.54 24.25
C VAL A 366 -16.46 -10.67 22.97
N GLU A 367 -17.75 -10.39 23.05
CA GLU A 367 -18.69 -10.42 21.95
C GLU A 367 -18.31 -9.42 20.85
N GLN A 368 -17.94 -8.20 21.25
CA GLN A 368 -17.49 -7.15 20.34
C GLN A 368 -16.15 -7.48 19.72
N ARG A 369 -15.18 -8.00 20.50
CA ARG A 369 -13.88 -8.44 19.98
C ARG A 369 -14.03 -9.50 18.89
N ARG A 370 -14.84 -10.53 19.15
CA ARG A 370 -15.13 -11.57 18.15
C ARG A 370 -15.86 -11.02 16.92
N ALA A 371 -16.72 -10.02 17.09
CA ALA A 371 -17.39 -9.39 15.95
C ALA A 371 -16.39 -8.64 15.06
N ASP A 372 -15.48 -7.88 15.65
CA ASP A 372 -14.43 -7.15 14.90
C ASP A 372 -13.45 -8.14 14.22
N ILE A 373 -13.02 -9.20 14.92
CA ILE A 373 -12.18 -10.28 14.33
C ILE A 373 -12.88 -10.96 13.16
N LEU A 374 -14.15 -11.33 13.31
CA LEU A 374 -14.90 -12.01 12.24
C LEU A 374 -15.04 -11.10 11.02
N LYS A 375 -15.34 -9.82 11.21
CA LYS A 375 -15.43 -8.85 10.11
C LYS A 375 -14.11 -8.71 9.37
N ALA A 376 -12.98 -8.60 10.08
CA ALA A 376 -11.67 -8.56 9.46
C ALA A 376 -11.35 -9.85 8.68
N ALA A 377 -11.67 -11.01 9.24
CA ALA A 377 -11.54 -12.30 8.55
C ALA A 377 -12.45 -12.40 7.31
N ASP A 378 -13.62 -11.75 7.33
CA ASP A 378 -14.51 -11.68 6.17
C ASP A 378 -14.03 -10.74 5.07
N LEU A 379 -13.21 -9.75 5.43
CA LEU A 379 -12.45 -8.89 4.53
C LEU A 379 -11.07 -9.47 4.18
N LEU A 380 -10.90 -10.79 4.23
CA LEU A 380 -9.69 -11.49 3.77
C LEU A 380 -8.42 -11.24 4.60
N SER A 381 -8.53 -10.71 5.83
CA SER A 381 -7.39 -10.70 6.76
C SER A 381 -6.92 -12.13 7.02
N GLY A 382 -5.66 -12.42 6.67
CA GLY A 382 -5.06 -13.74 6.86
C GLY A 382 -4.96 -14.12 8.34
N GLU A 383 -4.44 -13.21 9.15
CA GLU A 383 -4.27 -13.39 10.59
C GLU A 383 -5.61 -13.57 11.31
N MET A 384 -6.60 -12.71 11.02
CA MET A 384 -7.90 -12.82 11.66
C MET A 384 -8.66 -14.06 11.17
N SER A 385 -8.48 -14.47 9.92
CA SER A 385 -9.00 -15.76 9.41
C SER A 385 -8.39 -16.94 10.15
N TRP A 386 -7.10 -16.90 10.46
CA TRP A 386 -6.44 -17.93 11.25
C TRP A 386 -6.99 -17.98 12.67
N HIS A 387 -7.22 -16.82 13.29
CA HIS A 387 -7.84 -16.72 14.61
C HIS A 387 -9.25 -17.35 14.63
N VAL A 388 -10.09 -17.03 13.64
CA VAL A 388 -11.42 -17.62 13.48
C VAL A 388 -11.32 -19.14 13.29
N TYR A 389 -10.36 -19.64 12.50
CA TYR A 389 -10.17 -21.08 12.30
C TYR A 389 -9.78 -21.81 13.60
N GLN A 390 -8.88 -21.22 14.40
CA GLN A 390 -8.39 -21.82 15.64
C GLN A 390 -9.48 -21.88 16.72
N GLN A 391 -10.33 -20.86 16.79
CA GLN A 391 -11.42 -20.72 17.76
C GLN A 391 -12.80 -20.93 17.12
N PHE A 392 -12.87 -21.72 16.05
CA PHE A 392 -14.09 -21.86 15.26
C PHE A 392 -15.35 -22.23 16.09
N PRO A 393 -15.28 -23.11 17.12
CA PRO A 393 -16.46 -23.41 17.95
C PRO A 393 -17.05 -22.20 18.69
N GLU A 394 -16.23 -21.22 19.07
CA GLU A 394 -16.67 -19.99 19.72
C GLU A 394 -17.40 -19.08 18.73
N PHE A 395 -16.80 -18.87 17.55
CA PHE A 395 -17.39 -18.06 16.49
C PHE A 395 -18.66 -18.71 15.93
N GLN A 396 -18.66 -20.03 15.76
CA GLN A 396 -19.83 -20.80 15.36
C GLN A 396 -21.01 -20.58 16.31
N ARG A 397 -20.78 -20.69 17.62
CA ARG A 397 -21.85 -20.47 18.62
C ARG A 397 -22.38 -19.05 18.61
N GLN A 398 -21.51 -18.05 18.46
CA GLN A 398 -21.91 -16.65 18.52
C GLN A 398 -22.59 -16.15 17.23
N PHE A 399 -22.10 -16.57 16.06
CA PHE A 399 -22.53 -16.04 14.76
C PHE A 399 -23.30 -17.06 13.91
N ASN A 400 -23.64 -18.23 14.48
CA ASN A 400 -24.34 -19.31 13.80
C ASN A 400 -23.64 -19.74 12.49
N LEU A 401 -22.33 -19.92 12.54
CA LEU A 401 -21.54 -20.33 11.38
C LEU A 401 -21.77 -21.82 11.06
N GLU A 402 -21.88 -22.13 9.77
CA GLU A 402 -21.96 -23.50 9.29
C GLU A 402 -20.63 -24.23 9.55
N PRO A 403 -20.63 -25.50 10.01
CA PRO A 403 -19.39 -26.25 10.28
C PRO A 403 -18.37 -26.24 9.13
N ARG A 404 -18.86 -26.27 7.88
CA ARG A 404 -18.04 -26.22 6.67
C ARG A 404 -17.29 -24.90 6.47
N GLN A 405 -17.79 -23.79 7.02
CA GLN A 405 -17.13 -22.48 6.92
C GLN A 405 -15.78 -22.43 7.64
N ARG A 406 -15.50 -23.39 8.54
CA ARG A 406 -14.16 -23.53 9.12
C ARG A 406 -13.07 -23.61 8.03
N PHE A 407 -13.32 -24.37 6.97
CA PHE A 407 -12.36 -24.57 5.89
C PHE A 407 -12.21 -23.33 5.00
N LYS A 408 -13.26 -22.49 4.89
CA LYS A 408 -13.18 -21.17 4.24
C LYS A 408 -12.15 -20.28 4.96
N TYR A 409 -12.18 -20.22 6.29
CA TYR A 409 -11.23 -19.41 7.06
C TYR A 409 -9.81 -20.02 7.06
N LEU A 410 -9.68 -21.35 7.04
CA LEU A 410 -8.37 -22.00 6.83
C LEU A 410 -7.75 -21.61 5.49
N HIS A 411 -8.55 -21.65 4.42
CA HIS A 411 -8.10 -21.29 3.08
C HIS A 411 -7.68 -19.83 3.01
N ARG A 412 -8.54 -18.91 3.47
CA ARG A 412 -8.23 -17.47 3.53
C ARG A 412 -6.98 -17.15 4.34
N ALA A 413 -6.78 -17.82 5.48
CA ALA A 413 -5.57 -17.65 6.27
C ALA A 413 -4.32 -18.08 5.50
N ALA A 414 -4.36 -19.25 4.86
CA ALA A 414 -3.26 -19.76 4.05
C ALA A 414 -2.93 -18.84 2.86
N ASP A 415 -3.97 -18.36 2.17
CA ASP A 415 -3.86 -17.41 1.07
C ASP A 415 -3.31 -16.07 1.55
N GLY A 416 -3.81 -15.58 2.69
CA GLY A 416 -3.44 -14.31 3.31
C GLY A 416 -2.03 -14.24 3.90
N GLY A 417 -1.23 -15.31 3.84
CA GLY A 417 0.16 -15.27 4.28
C GLY A 417 0.51 -16.20 5.45
N GLU A 418 -0.48 -16.72 6.17
CA GLU A 418 -0.25 -17.39 7.44
C GLU A 418 0.41 -18.75 7.25
N ASN A 419 1.68 -18.86 7.65
CA ASN A 419 2.49 -20.06 7.39
C ASN A 419 1.99 -21.29 8.15
N ASP A 420 1.46 -21.09 9.36
CA ASP A 420 0.81 -22.17 10.12
C ASP A 420 -0.46 -22.64 9.41
N ALA A 421 -1.24 -21.71 8.84
CA ALA A 421 -2.43 -22.04 8.05
C ALA A 421 -2.07 -22.75 6.74
N ARG A 422 -1.04 -22.30 6.01
CA ARG A 422 -0.52 -22.99 4.82
C ARG A 422 -0.09 -24.41 5.12
N PHE A 423 0.65 -24.59 6.21
CA PHE A 423 1.08 -25.90 6.66
C PHE A 423 -0.10 -26.79 7.04
N GLU A 424 -1.07 -26.27 7.79
CA GLU A 424 -2.25 -27.02 8.18
C GLU A 424 -3.13 -27.38 6.98
N LEU A 425 -3.35 -26.44 6.05
CA LEU A 425 -4.11 -26.68 4.82
C LEU A 425 -3.44 -27.76 3.96
N ALA A 426 -2.11 -27.68 3.77
CA ALA A 426 -1.37 -28.70 3.05
C ALA A 426 -1.52 -30.09 3.69
N ARG A 427 -1.59 -30.18 5.03
CA ARG A 427 -1.86 -31.43 5.73
C ARG A 427 -3.28 -31.95 5.48
N GLN A 428 -4.29 -31.08 5.47
CA GLN A 428 -5.67 -31.47 5.20
C GLN A 428 -5.84 -31.98 3.76
N LEU A 429 -5.23 -31.29 2.79
CA LEU A 429 -5.21 -31.70 1.37
C LEU A 429 -4.55 -33.07 1.21
N ARG A 430 -3.35 -33.27 1.76
CA ARG A 430 -2.62 -34.57 1.71
C ARG A 430 -3.29 -35.69 2.51
N ALA A 431 -4.18 -35.35 3.44
CA ALA A 431 -4.99 -36.33 4.16
C ALA A 431 -6.26 -36.70 3.39
N GLY A 432 -6.60 -36.02 2.30
CA GLY A 432 -7.85 -36.21 1.57
C GLY A 432 -9.08 -35.81 2.40
N ASN A 433 -8.91 -34.83 3.30
CA ASN A 433 -9.98 -34.29 4.14
C ASN A 433 -10.67 -33.08 3.50
N VAL A 434 -9.97 -32.45 2.56
CA VAL A 434 -10.44 -31.28 1.82
C VAL A 434 -9.92 -31.36 0.40
N GLU A 435 -10.67 -30.77 -0.52
CA GLU A 435 -10.33 -30.61 -1.93
C GLU A 435 -10.60 -29.16 -2.34
N LEU A 436 -9.70 -28.59 -3.15
CA LEU A 436 -9.93 -27.30 -3.79
C LEU A 436 -10.70 -27.57 -5.09
N GLY A 437 -11.95 -27.16 -5.18
CA GLY A 437 -12.69 -27.29 -6.43
C GLY A 437 -12.20 -26.33 -7.50
N GLU A 438 -12.66 -26.52 -8.74
CA GLU A 438 -12.30 -25.67 -9.89
C GLU A 438 -12.68 -24.19 -9.69
N ASP A 439 -13.68 -23.92 -8.86
CA ASP A 439 -14.11 -22.58 -8.44
C ASP A 439 -13.25 -21.96 -7.33
N GLY A 440 -12.17 -22.63 -6.91
CA GLY A 440 -11.31 -22.18 -5.81
C GLY A 440 -11.94 -22.32 -4.43
N VAL A 441 -13.08 -23.01 -4.29
CA VAL A 441 -13.74 -23.21 -3.00
C VAL A 441 -13.26 -24.52 -2.37
N LEU A 442 -12.77 -24.42 -1.14
CA LEU A 442 -12.38 -25.58 -0.35
C LEU A 442 -13.62 -26.37 0.10
N ARG A 443 -13.70 -27.65 -0.27
CA ARG A 443 -14.81 -28.54 0.09
C ARG A 443 -14.30 -29.63 1.03
N PRO A 444 -15.01 -29.91 2.13
CA PRO A 444 -14.70 -31.08 2.94
C PRO A 444 -15.03 -32.36 2.15
N VAL A 445 -14.07 -33.27 2.09
CA VAL A 445 -14.21 -34.59 1.45
C VAL A 445 -13.60 -35.66 2.37
N ASP A 446 -13.88 -36.93 2.10
CA ASP A 446 -13.22 -38.06 2.77
C ASP A 446 -12.78 -39.08 1.71
N THR A 447 -11.88 -38.62 0.83
CA THR A 447 -11.43 -39.36 -0.35
C THR A 447 -9.90 -39.52 -0.32
N GLN A 448 -9.35 -40.24 -1.31
CA GLN A 448 -7.91 -40.15 -1.56
C GLN A 448 -7.59 -38.75 -2.09
N PRO A 449 -6.42 -38.17 -1.75
CA PRO A 449 -6.03 -36.87 -2.27
C PRO A 449 -5.81 -36.96 -3.79
N ILE A 450 -6.52 -36.14 -4.55
CA ILE A 450 -6.33 -36.02 -6.00
C ILE A 450 -5.05 -35.28 -6.34
N GLN A 451 -4.54 -35.45 -7.57
CA GLN A 451 -3.28 -34.84 -8.00
C GLN A 451 -3.23 -33.31 -7.79
N ALA A 452 -4.30 -32.59 -8.16
CA ALA A 452 -4.38 -31.14 -7.98
C ALA A 452 -4.24 -30.70 -6.49
N SER A 453 -4.80 -31.49 -5.56
CA SER A 453 -4.68 -31.22 -4.12
C SER A 453 -3.27 -31.47 -3.61
N LEU A 454 -2.56 -32.47 -4.15
CA LEU A 454 -1.17 -32.76 -3.79
C LEU A 454 -0.21 -31.68 -4.31
N GLU A 455 -0.41 -31.23 -5.55
CA GLU A 455 0.35 -30.13 -6.15
C GLU A 455 0.14 -28.83 -5.37
N TYR A 456 -1.11 -28.49 -5.05
CA TYR A 456 -1.40 -27.31 -4.26
C TYR A 456 -0.83 -27.41 -2.83
N ALA A 457 -0.92 -28.57 -2.18
CA ALA A 457 -0.30 -28.79 -0.89
C ALA A 457 1.23 -28.62 -0.93
N ARG A 458 1.89 -29.11 -1.98
CA ARG A 458 3.33 -28.91 -2.18
C ARG A 458 3.67 -27.43 -2.34
N HIS A 459 2.94 -26.73 -3.19
CA HIS A 459 3.08 -25.29 -3.39
C HIS A 459 2.95 -24.50 -2.07
N LEU A 460 1.93 -24.77 -1.26
CA LEU A 460 1.73 -24.12 0.05
C LEU A 460 2.90 -24.34 1.01
N LEU A 461 3.46 -25.55 1.03
CA LEU A 461 4.62 -25.87 1.86
C LEU A 461 5.88 -25.18 1.36
N GLU A 462 6.09 -25.12 0.05
CA GLU A 462 7.24 -24.43 -0.58
C GLU A 462 7.19 -22.93 -0.25
N ARG A 463 6.03 -22.28 -0.42
CA ARG A 463 5.79 -20.89 -0.03
C ARG A 463 6.11 -20.63 1.44
N ALA A 464 5.58 -21.44 2.35
CA ALA A 464 5.85 -21.30 3.77
C ALA A 464 7.34 -21.54 4.11
N ALA A 465 7.97 -22.51 3.44
CA ALA A 465 9.37 -22.84 3.62
C ALA A 465 10.33 -21.71 3.17
N MET A 466 9.97 -20.96 2.12
CA MET A 466 10.73 -19.78 1.66
C MET A 466 10.78 -18.69 2.73
N THR A 467 9.76 -18.60 3.59
CA THR A 467 9.72 -17.68 4.73
C THR A 467 10.19 -18.34 6.03
N ASP A 468 11.16 -19.25 5.94
CA ASP A 468 11.77 -19.96 7.07
C ASP A 468 10.82 -20.79 7.96
N HIS A 469 9.63 -21.18 7.48
CA HIS A 469 8.73 -22.00 8.28
C HIS A 469 9.28 -23.42 8.52
N GLY A 470 9.74 -23.69 9.75
CA GLY A 470 10.40 -24.94 10.15
C GLY A 470 9.59 -26.21 9.85
N PRO A 471 8.31 -26.29 10.26
CA PRO A 471 7.45 -27.43 9.96
C PRO A 471 7.31 -27.73 8.46
N SER A 472 7.12 -26.70 7.63
CA SER A 472 6.99 -26.88 6.17
C SER A 472 8.29 -27.38 5.54
N ARG A 473 9.44 -26.80 5.92
CA ARG A 473 10.76 -27.28 5.46
C ARG A 473 11.01 -28.73 5.83
N LYS A 474 10.67 -29.12 7.06
CA LYS A 474 10.80 -30.50 7.52
C LYS A 474 9.89 -31.44 6.72
N ALA A 475 8.65 -31.03 6.49
CA ALA A 475 7.69 -31.81 5.71
C ALA A 475 8.18 -32.04 4.28
N LEU A 476 8.65 -31.00 3.59
CA LEU A 476 9.22 -31.10 2.24
C LEU A 476 10.47 -32.00 2.20
N LYS A 477 11.42 -31.81 3.12
CA LYS A 477 12.63 -32.65 3.20
C LYS A 477 12.33 -34.12 3.48
N SER A 478 11.26 -34.41 4.23
CA SER A 478 10.86 -35.77 4.56
C SER A 478 10.03 -36.47 3.48
N ALA A 479 9.40 -35.69 2.58
CA ALA A 479 8.54 -36.21 1.54
C ALA A 479 9.38 -36.75 0.37
N GLN A 480 8.96 -37.89 -0.18
CA GLN A 480 9.50 -38.45 -1.41
C GLN A 480 8.59 -38.07 -2.59
N GLU A 481 9.10 -38.16 -3.84
CA GLU A 481 8.31 -37.80 -5.02
C GLU A 481 6.99 -38.58 -5.12
N LYS A 482 7.01 -39.86 -4.72
CA LYS A 482 5.80 -40.71 -4.64
C LYS A 482 4.72 -40.19 -3.68
N ASP A 483 5.06 -39.32 -2.73
CA ASP A 483 4.11 -38.72 -1.79
C ASP A 483 3.32 -37.56 -2.41
N TRP A 484 3.68 -37.15 -3.63
CA TRP A 484 3.09 -36.06 -4.42
C TRP A 484 2.35 -36.54 -5.67
N GLN A 485 2.18 -37.86 -5.82
CA GLN A 485 1.58 -38.49 -6.99
C GLN A 485 0.33 -39.24 -6.56
N GLU A 486 -0.83 -38.93 -7.15
CA GLU A 486 -2.14 -39.48 -6.77
C GLU A 486 -2.14 -41.01 -6.66
N VAL A 487 -1.49 -41.69 -7.61
CA VAL A 487 -1.45 -43.16 -7.69
C VAL A 487 -0.69 -43.79 -6.51
N THR A 488 0.29 -43.09 -5.94
CA THR A 488 1.21 -43.65 -4.94
C THR A 488 1.12 -42.98 -3.57
N ALA A 489 0.50 -41.81 -3.48
CA ALA A 489 0.37 -41.05 -2.25
C ALA A 489 -0.50 -41.80 -1.24
N ARG A 490 0.00 -41.95 -0.02
CA ARG A 490 -0.79 -42.48 1.10
C ARG A 490 -1.40 -41.33 1.86
N ARG A 491 -2.69 -41.45 2.24
CA ARG A 491 -3.34 -40.50 3.14
C ARG A 491 -2.50 -40.27 4.39
N LEU A 492 -2.18 -39.02 4.67
CA LEU A 492 -1.60 -38.66 5.95
C LEU A 492 -2.57 -38.98 7.08
N LYS A 493 -2.07 -39.59 8.16
CA LYS A 493 -2.83 -39.72 9.41
C LYS A 493 -2.97 -38.34 10.05
N SER A 494 -3.97 -37.60 9.61
CA SER A 494 -4.43 -36.36 10.22
C SER A 494 -5.35 -36.72 11.39
N LYS A 495 -4.90 -36.49 12.63
CA LYS A 495 -5.87 -36.31 13.71
C LYS A 495 -6.52 -34.95 13.43
N ALA A 496 -7.85 -34.92 13.34
CA ALA A 496 -8.58 -33.66 13.30
C ALA A 496 -8.01 -32.75 14.40
N VAL A 497 -7.55 -31.55 14.02
CA VAL A 497 -7.02 -30.60 14.99
C VAL A 497 -8.17 -30.24 15.92
N ARG A 498 -8.17 -30.87 17.11
CA ARG A 498 -8.92 -30.37 18.26
C ARG A 498 -8.43 -28.95 18.45
N ALA A 499 -9.36 -28.00 18.40
CA ALA A 499 -9.10 -26.64 18.85
C ALA A 499 -8.31 -26.74 20.15
N ARG A 500 -7.16 -26.06 20.22
CA ARG A 500 -6.39 -26.00 21.45
C ARG A 500 -7.32 -25.36 22.48
N GLN A 501 -7.88 -26.15 23.38
CA GLN A 501 -8.58 -25.60 24.54
C GLN A 501 -7.52 -24.86 25.34
N LEU A 502 -7.51 -23.54 25.17
CA LEU A 502 -6.79 -22.65 26.08
C LEU A 502 -7.37 -22.93 27.46
N THR A 503 -6.51 -23.37 28.37
CA THR A 503 -6.95 -23.57 29.76
C THR A 503 -7.16 -22.20 30.40
N PRO A 504 -7.96 -22.06 31.48
CA PRO A 504 -8.08 -20.79 32.22
C PRO A 504 -6.73 -20.25 32.73
N LYS A 505 -5.72 -21.13 32.80
CA LYS A 505 -4.34 -20.77 33.09
C LYS A 505 -3.65 -20.05 31.92
N ASP A 506 -4.04 -20.30 30.68
CA ASP A 506 -3.59 -19.55 29.49
C ASP A 506 -4.32 -18.19 29.34
N GLU A 507 -5.50 -18.02 29.95
CA GLU A 507 -6.18 -16.71 30.07
C GLU A 507 -5.55 -15.81 31.16
N THR A 508 -4.84 -16.41 32.12
CA THR A 508 -4.19 -15.71 33.25
C THR A 508 -2.66 -15.65 33.15
N ASP A 509 -2.02 -16.50 32.35
CA ASP A 509 -0.70 -16.24 31.77
C ASP A 509 -0.86 -15.18 30.68
N SER A 510 -1.20 -13.96 31.11
CA SER A 510 -0.87 -12.75 30.39
C SER A 510 0.65 -12.71 30.26
N ARG A 511 1.20 -13.42 29.26
CA ARG A 511 2.37 -12.88 28.59
C ARG A 511 1.96 -11.46 28.27
N PRO A 512 2.66 -10.41 28.77
CA PRO A 512 2.36 -9.07 28.34
C PRO A 512 2.44 -9.12 26.82
N PHE A 513 1.28 -9.03 26.16
CA PHE A 513 1.20 -9.04 24.73
C PHE A 513 1.77 -7.70 24.33
N ARG A 514 3.11 -7.66 24.21
CA ARG A 514 3.83 -6.55 23.62
C ARG A 514 3.18 -6.36 22.27
N VAL A 515 2.74 -5.13 21.97
CA VAL A 515 2.35 -4.70 20.61
C VAL A 515 3.23 -5.49 19.65
N PRO A 516 2.66 -6.44 18.88
CA PRO A 516 3.49 -7.34 18.13
C PRO A 516 4.42 -6.52 17.25
N TRP A 517 5.70 -6.88 17.21
CA TRP A 517 6.65 -6.16 16.37
C TRP A 517 6.17 -6.07 14.91
N PHE A 518 5.29 -7.00 14.50
CA PHE A 518 4.63 -6.98 13.22
C PHE A 518 3.55 -5.91 13.04
N LEU A 519 2.98 -5.26 14.07
CA LEU A 519 2.14 -4.07 13.88
C LEU A 519 2.99 -2.86 13.46
N ILE A 520 4.19 -2.74 14.06
CA ILE A 520 5.23 -1.83 13.57
C ILE A 520 5.71 -2.30 12.19
N ALA A 521 5.81 -3.62 11.98
CA ALA A 521 6.19 -4.16 10.68
C ALA A 521 5.09 -4.08 9.63
N ALA A 522 3.80 -4.04 9.96
CA ALA A 522 2.66 -3.93 9.05
C ALA A 522 2.61 -2.52 8.45
N LEU A 523 3.16 -1.53 9.16
CA LEU A 523 3.51 -0.23 8.60
C LEU A 523 4.82 -0.26 7.82
N ILE A 524 5.84 -1.00 8.26
CA ILE A 524 7.01 -1.34 7.41
C ILE A 524 6.57 -2.08 6.14
N PHE A 525 5.40 -2.77 6.16
CA PHE A 525 4.80 -3.40 5.01
C PHE A 525 3.86 -2.45 4.25
N GLY A 526 3.17 -1.53 4.92
CA GLY A 526 2.47 -0.40 4.29
C GLY A 526 3.38 0.46 3.42
N VAL A 527 4.69 0.52 3.71
CA VAL A 527 5.77 1.03 2.83
C VAL A 527 5.71 0.44 1.42
N PHE A 528 5.19 -0.78 1.26
CA PHE A 528 5.15 -1.52 0.00
C PHE A 528 3.80 -1.49 -0.73
N ARG A 529 2.78 -0.74 -0.23
CA ARG A 529 1.68 -0.29 -1.12
C ARG A 529 2.24 0.59 -2.25
N ALA A 530 3.40 1.21 -2.03
CA ALA A 530 4.12 2.03 -3.01
C ALA A 530 5.31 1.33 -3.71
N CYS A 531 5.74 0.12 -3.35
CA CYS A 531 6.94 -0.52 -3.94
C CYS A 531 6.96 -2.05 -3.88
N SER A 532 7.58 -2.69 -4.87
CA SER A 532 7.94 -4.11 -4.93
C SER A 532 9.46 -4.33 -4.82
N HIS A 533 9.85 -5.50 -4.28
CA HIS A 533 11.21 -6.08 -4.15
C HIS A 533 12.08 -5.68 -2.94
N MET A 534 12.15 -6.54 -1.92
CA MET A 534 13.35 -6.68 -1.07
C MET A 534 13.88 -8.12 -1.17
N ASN A 535 15.20 -8.25 -1.25
CA ASN A 535 15.92 -9.50 -1.00
C ASN A 535 16.20 -9.63 0.50
N ASP A 536 16.02 -10.85 1.02
CA ASP A 536 16.21 -11.20 2.43
C ASP A 536 17.69 -11.17 2.83
N SER A 537 18.08 -10.25 3.72
CA SER A 537 19.34 -10.37 4.47
C SER A 537 19.40 -9.68 5.84
N SER A 538 18.34 -9.02 6.35
CA SER A 538 18.48 -8.16 7.55
C SER A 538 17.94 -8.71 8.88
N THR A 539 17.29 -9.88 8.93
CA THR A 539 16.77 -10.42 10.20
C THR A 539 17.77 -11.27 10.98
N ALA A 540 18.85 -11.75 10.36
CA ALA A 540 19.88 -12.56 11.05
C ALA A 540 20.93 -11.72 11.81
N ALA A 541 21.09 -10.43 11.49
CA ALA A 541 22.16 -9.57 12.02
C ALA A 541 21.96 -9.11 13.48
N LEU A 542 20.80 -9.37 14.09
CA LEU A 542 20.53 -8.95 15.46
C LEU A 542 21.24 -9.78 16.55
N LEU A 543 21.91 -10.88 16.19
CA LEU A 543 22.52 -11.83 17.13
C LEU A 543 24.05 -12.01 17.01
N ASP A 544 24.74 -11.32 16.09
CA ASP A 544 26.20 -11.42 15.92
C ASP A 544 26.93 -10.17 16.49
N PRO A 545 27.79 -10.32 17.51
CA PRO A 545 28.57 -9.22 18.10
C PRO A 545 29.56 -8.56 17.12
N VAL A 546 30.09 -9.29 16.14
CA VAL A 546 31.07 -8.76 15.18
C VAL A 546 30.37 -7.85 14.16
N GLN A 547 29.20 -8.26 13.66
CA GLN A 547 28.37 -7.42 12.78
C GLN A 547 27.85 -6.16 13.49
N ARG A 548 27.66 -6.18 14.82
CA ARG A 548 27.29 -4.96 15.58
C ARG A 548 28.41 -3.93 15.66
N ILE A 549 29.67 -4.35 15.62
CA ILE A 549 30.82 -3.43 15.61
C ILE A 549 30.95 -2.81 14.21
N GLU A 550 30.87 -3.63 13.16
CA GLU A 550 30.87 -3.15 11.77
C GLU A 550 29.68 -2.23 11.48
N GLN A 551 28.46 -2.56 11.95
CA GLN A 551 27.30 -1.67 11.83
C GLN A 551 27.45 -0.36 12.60
N ARG A 552 28.14 -0.37 13.75
CA ARG A 552 28.42 0.86 14.52
C ARG A 552 29.45 1.74 13.83
N GLU A 553 30.46 1.15 13.20
CA GLU A 553 31.47 1.89 12.43
C GLU A 553 30.88 2.48 11.15
N VAL A 554 30.08 1.69 10.41
CA VAL A 554 29.32 2.17 9.24
C VAL A 554 28.32 3.26 9.64
N SER A 555 27.60 3.09 10.76
CA SER A 555 26.68 4.12 11.27
C SER A 555 27.42 5.39 11.69
N ALA A 556 28.62 5.31 12.26
CA ALA A 556 29.41 6.47 12.64
C ALA A 556 30.00 7.20 11.42
N GLU A 557 30.39 6.47 10.37
CA GLU A 557 30.85 7.06 9.11
C GLU A 557 29.70 7.71 8.34
N GLN A 558 28.54 7.07 8.28
CA GLN A 558 27.30 7.65 7.73
C GLN A 558 26.89 8.91 8.51
N GLN A 559 26.98 8.88 9.84
CA GLN A 559 26.68 10.05 10.67
C GLN A 559 27.62 11.22 10.37
N ARG A 560 28.93 10.96 10.22
CA ARG A 560 29.90 11.99 9.82
C ARG A 560 29.63 12.52 8.42
N LEU A 561 29.22 11.68 7.49
CA LEU A 561 28.86 12.12 6.15
C LEU A 561 27.61 13.03 6.19
N ILE A 562 26.60 12.66 6.98
CA ILE A 562 25.39 13.48 7.21
C ILE A 562 25.74 14.82 7.87
N GLU A 563 26.63 14.82 8.87
CA GLU A 563 27.12 16.04 9.52
C GLU A 563 27.86 16.96 8.55
N ARG A 564 28.65 16.39 7.62
CA ARG A 564 29.35 17.15 6.57
C ARG A 564 28.40 17.71 5.51
N VAL A 565 27.35 16.97 5.14
CA VAL A 565 26.25 17.50 4.30
C VAL A 565 25.56 18.65 5.05
N ALA A 566 25.24 18.48 6.34
CA ALA A 566 24.56 19.48 7.15
C ALA A 566 25.42 20.76 7.37
N ALA A 567 26.73 20.61 7.43
CA ALA A 567 27.68 21.71 7.53
C ALA A 567 27.94 22.42 6.18
N GLY A 568 27.35 21.96 5.08
CA GLY A 568 27.58 22.51 3.73
C GLY A 568 28.98 22.23 3.19
N GLU A 569 29.71 21.26 3.78
CA GLU A 569 31.08 20.90 3.39
C GLU A 569 31.15 20.00 2.15
N LEU A 570 30.01 19.41 1.78
CA LEU A 570 29.83 18.72 0.51
C LEU A 570 29.18 19.70 -0.47
N GLN A 571 29.90 20.02 -1.56
CA GLN A 571 29.33 20.86 -2.62
C GLN A 571 27.99 20.25 -3.07
N PRO A 572 26.92 21.05 -3.15
CA PRO A 572 25.66 20.56 -3.66
C PRO A 572 25.86 19.96 -5.05
N VAL A 573 25.28 18.78 -5.30
CA VAL A 573 25.34 18.11 -6.61
C VAL A 573 24.73 18.97 -7.75
N PHE A 574 24.09 20.10 -7.41
CA PHE A 574 23.60 21.11 -8.36
C PHE A 574 24.62 21.52 -9.43
N GLU A 575 25.91 21.67 -9.09
CA GLU A 575 26.95 22.05 -10.08
C GLU A 575 27.36 20.89 -11.00
N LYS A 576 27.32 19.63 -10.51
CA LYS A 576 27.67 18.46 -11.34
C LYS A 576 26.57 18.12 -12.35
N ASP A 577 25.31 18.42 -12.02
CA ASP A 577 24.17 18.18 -12.90
C ASP A 577 23.82 19.38 -13.79
N GLY A 578 24.52 20.51 -13.64
CA GLY A 578 24.39 21.69 -14.51
C GLY A 578 23.10 22.48 -14.34
N VAL A 579 22.45 22.40 -13.18
CA VAL A 579 21.13 23.01 -12.94
C VAL A 579 21.21 24.14 -11.93
N HIS A 580 20.85 25.35 -12.35
CA HIS A 580 20.67 26.51 -11.47
C HIS A 580 19.18 26.72 -11.18
N PHE A 581 18.77 26.59 -9.92
CA PHE A 581 17.40 26.87 -9.48
C PHE A 581 17.34 28.18 -8.68
N GLU A 582 16.30 28.98 -8.90
CA GLU A 582 15.99 30.12 -8.05
C GLU A 582 15.25 29.63 -6.78
N PRO A 583 15.67 30.05 -5.57
CA PRO A 583 14.95 29.70 -4.34
C PRO A 583 13.52 30.23 -4.39
N VAL A 584 12.53 29.35 -4.19
CA VAL A 584 11.13 29.78 -4.07
C VAL A 584 10.96 30.46 -2.71
N THR A 585 10.85 31.79 -2.72
CA THR A 585 10.39 32.50 -1.53
C THR A 585 8.90 32.17 -1.34
N PRO A 586 8.48 31.64 -0.19
CA PRO A 586 7.07 31.39 0.06
C PRO A 586 6.32 32.71 -0.07
N LYS A 587 5.24 32.73 -0.86
CA LYS A 587 4.36 33.89 -0.93
C LYS A 587 3.86 34.18 0.50
N SER A 588 4.13 35.39 0.99
CA SER A 588 3.52 35.88 2.22
C SER A 588 1.99 35.81 2.11
N PRO A 589 1.29 35.48 3.21
CA PRO A 589 -0.14 35.20 3.24
C PRO A 589 -1.01 36.34 2.71
#